data_AF-A0A523NBC7-F1
#
_entry.id   AF-A0A523NBC7-F1
#
_cell.length_a   1.000
_cell.length_b   1.000
_cell.length_c   1.000
_cell.angle_alpha   90.00
_cell.angle_beta   90.00
_cell.angle_gamma   90.00
#
_symmetry.space_group_name_H-M   'P 1'
#
loop_
_entity.id
_entity.type
_entity.pdbx_description
1 polymer ?
#
loop_
_entity_poly.entity_id
_entity_poly.type
_entity_poly.pdbx_seq_one_letter_code
_entity_poly.pdbx_strand_id
1 'polypeptide(L)'
;YLRFLEEFEEQGIETVSSEALAGRGGTTSAQVRKDLSFFGSFGKRGLGYSVPELAGRLRTIIGLGHRYPLALIGAGKIGSALVQHRGFAERGFDIAAIFDRDPEKIGQPWNGHAVRDISELEAALTAEPVEIAVITTPADAAQAVADRLVAVGVKAILNFAPVKLDVPEDVTVKAVNLALELEVLSYALTNR
;
A
#
# COMPACT_ATOMS: atom_id res chain seq x y z
N TYR A 1 10.58 7.92 6.68
CA TYR A 1 11.88 7.46 7.23
C TYR A 1 12.50 6.33 6.44
N LEU A 2 11.84 5.16 6.32
CA LEU A 2 12.41 3.99 5.63
C LEU A 2 12.96 4.30 4.22
N ARG A 3 12.22 5.02 3.38
CA ARG A 3 12.68 5.42 2.04
C ARG A 3 14.03 6.16 2.06
N PHE A 4 14.22 7.12 2.97
CA PHE A 4 15.49 7.84 3.07
C PHE A 4 16.64 6.94 3.55
N LEU A 5 16.34 5.98 4.42
CA LEU A 5 17.32 5.01 4.88
C LEU A 5 17.72 4.03 3.78
N GLU A 6 16.78 3.63 2.92
CA GLU A 6 17.05 2.84 1.71
C GLU A 6 17.99 3.60 0.75
N GLU A 7 17.73 4.89 0.50
CA GLU A 7 18.62 5.74 -0.30
C GLU A 7 20.01 5.86 0.33
N PHE A 8 20.11 5.98 1.66
CA PHE A 8 21.39 6.03 2.36
C PHE A 8 22.15 4.70 2.30
N GLU A 9 21.43 3.59 2.39
CA GLU A 9 21.97 2.23 2.25
C GLU A 9 22.55 2.03 0.84
N GLU A 10 21.84 2.46 -0.22
CA GLU A 10 22.32 2.46 -1.61
C GLU A 10 23.57 3.33 -1.81
N GLN A 11 23.71 4.40 -1.02
CA GLN A 11 24.87 5.30 -1.02
C GLN A 11 26.03 4.78 -0.15
N GLY A 12 25.88 3.64 0.52
CA GLY A 12 26.90 3.07 1.42
C GLY A 12 27.07 3.85 2.73
N ILE A 13 26.09 4.66 3.13
CA ILE A 13 26.14 5.41 4.38
C ILE A 13 25.80 4.48 5.54
N GLU A 14 26.76 4.30 6.46
CA GLU A 14 26.59 3.38 7.59
C GLU A 14 25.81 3.99 8.76
N THR A 15 25.95 5.29 8.98
CA THR A 15 25.32 5.98 10.12
C THR A 15 24.68 7.30 9.70
N VAL A 16 23.57 7.65 10.35
CA VAL A 16 22.82 8.88 10.07
C VAL A 16 22.39 9.57 11.36
N SER A 17 22.46 10.90 11.40
CA SER A 17 21.98 11.68 12.54
C SER A 17 20.47 11.92 12.46
N SER A 18 19.84 12.25 13.59
CA SER A 18 18.43 12.67 13.62
C SER A 18 18.20 13.98 12.86
N GLU A 19 19.21 14.85 12.78
CA GLU A 19 19.17 16.08 12.00
C GLU A 19 19.20 15.80 10.49
N ALA A 20 20.05 14.88 10.03
CA ALA A 20 20.08 14.47 8.63
C ALA A 20 18.77 13.80 8.18
N LEU A 21 18.19 12.94 9.03
CA LEU A 21 16.87 12.35 8.77
C LEU A 21 15.74 13.40 8.75
N ALA A 22 15.82 14.40 9.64
CA ALA A 22 14.84 15.47 9.73
C ALA A 22 14.86 16.39 8.51
N GLY A 23 16.06 16.77 8.04
CA GLY A 23 16.25 17.66 6.89
C GLY A 23 15.63 17.12 5.59
N ARG A 24 15.68 15.81 5.35
CA ARG A 24 15.00 15.18 4.21
C ARG A 24 13.51 14.94 4.43
N GLY A 25 13.10 14.70 5.67
CA GLY A 25 11.72 14.35 6.01
C GLY A 25 10.76 15.52 6.18
N GLY A 26 11.21 16.76 6.02
CA GLY A 26 10.39 17.95 6.29
C GLY A 26 9.90 18.00 7.75
N THR A 27 10.69 17.45 8.67
CA THR A 27 10.34 17.31 10.10
C THR A 27 11.47 17.85 10.97
N THR A 28 11.34 17.77 12.30
CA THR A 28 12.39 18.20 13.24
C THR A 28 13.18 17.01 13.77
N SER A 29 14.44 17.25 14.11
CA SER A 29 15.31 16.26 14.76
C SER A 29 14.70 15.72 16.08
N ALA A 30 13.95 16.57 16.80
CA ALA A 30 13.21 16.18 17.99
C ALA A 30 12.06 15.21 17.67
N GLN A 31 11.29 15.48 16.60
CA GLN A 31 10.22 14.60 16.15
C GLN A 31 10.77 13.24 15.69
N VAL A 32 11.87 13.21 14.95
CA VAL A 32 12.53 11.94 14.54
C VAL A 32 12.89 11.09 15.77
N ARG A 33 13.52 11.69 16.79
CA ARG A 33 13.85 10.96 18.03
C ARG A 33 12.60 10.44 18.73
N LYS A 34 11.55 11.26 18.80
CA LYS A 34 10.27 10.89 19.42
C LYS A 34 9.62 9.73 18.68
N ASP A 35 9.49 9.82 17.36
CA ASP A 35 8.90 8.77 16.52
C ASP A 35 9.64 7.45 16.67
N LEU A 36 10.98 7.47 16.57
CA LEU A 36 11.78 6.26 16.71
C LEU A 36 11.70 5.68 18.12
N SER A 37 11.61 6.52 19.16
CA SER A 37 11.52 6.04 20.54
C SER A 37 10.28 5.18 20.83
N PHE A 38 9.18 5.34 20.07
CA PHE A 38 7.99 4.49 20.20
C PHE A 38 8.24 3.03 19.80
N PHE A 39 9.25 2.76 18.97
CA PHE A 39 9.55 1.42 18.46
C PHE A 39 10.80 0.80 19.10
N GLY A 40 11.37 1.46 20.11
CA GLY A 40 12.54 1.00 20.87
C GLY A 40 13.68 2.01 20.92
N SER A 41 14.80 1.58 21.50
CA SER A 41 16.02 2.39 21.55
C SER A 41 16.80 2.24 20.24
N PHE A 42 16.82 3.29 19.43
CA PHE A 42 17.62 3.35 18.22
C PHE A 42 18.82 4.27 18.40
N GLY A 43 19.97 3.82 17.90
CA GLY A 43 21.19 4.63 17.82
C GLY A 43 21.95 4.79 19.14
N LYS A 44 23.07 5.52 19.06
CA LYS A 44 23.92 5.88 20.19
C LYS A 44 24.15 7.39 20.21
N ARG A 45 24.11 8.00 21.42
CA ARG A 45 24.41 9.44 21.59
C ARG A 45 25.78 9.75 20.98
N GLY A 46 25.85 10.77 20.13
CA GLY A 46 27.08 11.19 19.45
C GLY A 46 27.43 10.40 18.18
N LEU A 47 26.85 9.22 17.95
CA LEU A 47 27.12 8.39 16.76
C LEU A 47 25.95 8.39 15.76
N GLY A 48 24.72 8.65 16.23
CA GLY A 48 23.52 8.58 15.38
C GLY A 48 22.95 7.16 15.31
N TYR A 49 22.25 6.87 14.22
CA TYR A 49 21.58 5.60 13.95
C TYR A 49 22.37 4.81 12.92
N SER A 50 22.58 3.52 13.16
CA SER A 50 23.01 2.60 12.10
C SER A 50 21.92 2.53 11.03
N VAL A 51 22.27 2.90 9.80
CA VAL A 51 21.35 2.89 8.65
C VAL A 51 20.82 1.48 8.38
N PRO A 52 21.66 0.43 8.20
CA PRO A 52 21.16 -0.92 7.89
C PRO A 52 20.31 -1.49 9.03
N GLU A 53 20.71 -1.29 10.30
CA GLU A 53 19.92 -1.77 11.44
C GLU A 53 18.57 -1.05 11.53
N LEU A 54 18.55 0.28 11.41
CA LEU A 54 17.32 1.06 11.49
C LEU A 54 16.39 0.76 10.31
N ALA A 55 16.93 0.65 9.08
CA ALA A 55 16.17 0.26 7.90
C ALA A 55 15.53 -1.12 8.08
N GLY A 56 16.32 -2.12 8.51
CA GLY A 56 15.83 -3.47 8.79
C GLY A 56 14.71 -3.49 9.83
N ARG A 57 14.88 -2.77 10.94
CA ARG A 57 13.85 -2.69 12.00
C ARG A 57 12.58 -2.00 11.50
N LEU A 58 12.69 -0.91 10.74
CA LEU A 58 11.52 -0.23 10.17
C LEU A 58 10.80 -1.11 9.13
N ARG A 59 11.52 -1.89 8.31
CA ARG A 59 10.91 -2.89 7.41
C ARG A 59 10.09 -3.91 8.21
N THR A 60 10.62 -4.43 9.31
CA THR A 60 9.88 -5.34 10.20
C THR A 60 8.65 -4.69 10.82
N ILE A 61 8.78 -3.46 11.34
CA ILE A 61 7.66 -2.72 11.96
C ILE A 61 6.52 -2.46 10.96
N ILE A 62 6.86 -2.14 9.71
CA ILE A 62 5.87 -1.87 8.64
C ILE A 62 5.30 -3.18 8.05
N GLY A 63 5.94 -4.33 8.30
CA GLY A 63 5.53 -5.62 7.76
C GLY A 63 6.09 -5.94 6.37
N LEU A 64 7.03 -5.16 5.85
CA LEU A 64 7.62 -5.34 4.51
C LEU A 64 8.56 -6.56 4.37
N GLY A 65 8.63 -7.42 5.39
CA GLY A 65 9.31 -8.72 5.32
C GLY A 65 8.39 -9.88 4.91
N HIS A 66 7.08 -9.62 4.78
CA HIS A 66 6.09 -10.60 4.34
C HIS A 66 5.70 -10.35 2.88
N ARG A 67 5.28 -11.41 2.20
CA ARG A 67 4.60 -11.30 0.90
C ARG A 67 3.09 -11.34 1.13
N TYR A 68 2.39 -10.33 0.66
CA TYR A 68 0.95 -10.17 0.77
C TYR A 68 0.31 -10.45 -0.59
N PRO A 69 -0.33 -11.61 -0.79
CA PRO A 69 -1.14 -11.85 -1.97
C PRO A 69 -2.35 -10.90 -1.95
N LEU A 70 -2.65 -10.31 -3.09
CA LEU A 70 -3.69 -9.32 -3.31
C LEU A 70 -4.75 -9.85 -4.28
N ALA A 71 -6.01 -9.55 -3.99
CA ALA A 71 -7.08 -9.60 -4.99
C ALA A 71 -7.30 -8.22 -5.60
N LEU A 72 -7.23 -8.11 -6.93
CA LEU A 72 -7.58 -6.90 -7.67
C LEU A 72 -8.99 -7.03 -8.24
N ILE A 73 -9.89 -6.10 -7.89
CA ILE A 73 -11.24 -6.05 -8.42
C ILE A 73 -11.38 -4.87 -9.38
N GLY A 74 -11.72 -5.20 -10.63
CA GLY A 74 -11.78 -4.28 -11.76
C GLY A 74 -10.50 -4.30 -12.59
N ALA A 75 -10.53 -4.98 -13.72
CA ALA A 75 -9.49 -4.91 -14.76
C ALA A 75 -9.72 -3.67 -15.64
N GLY A 76 -9.83 -2.49 -15.03
CA GLY A 76 -9.97 -1.20 -15.72
C GLY A 76 -8.62 -0.55 -16.02
N LYS A 77 -8.64 0.73 -16.43
CA LYS A 77 -7.40 1.51 -16.68
C LYS A 77 -6.51 1.59 -15.42
N ILE A 78 -7.12 1.89 -14.26
CA ILE A 78 -6.40 1.96 -12.98
C ILE A 78 -5.88 0.59 -12.60
N GLY A 79 -6.73 -0.45 -12.61
CA GLY A 79 -6.31 -1.82 -12.32
C GLY A 79 -5.15 -2.29 -13.20
N SER A 80 -5.19 -1.97 -14.50
CA SER A 80 -4.10 -2.32 -15.44
C SER A 80 -2.79 -1.64 -15.08
N ALA A 81 -2.84 -0.35 -14.76
CA ALA A 81 -1.67 0.40 -14.32
C ALA A 81 -1.05 -0.18 -13.03
N LEU A 82 -1.89 -0.59 -12.07
CA LEU A 82 -1.44 -1.22 -10.83
C LEU A 82 -0.78 -2.57 -11.08
N VAL A 83 -1.35 -3.39 -11.99
CA VAL A 83 -0.80 -4.70 -12.36
C VAL A 83 0.59 -4.60 -13.00
N GLN A 84 0.82 -3.54 -13.76
CA GLN A 84 2.12 -3.30 -14.42
C GLN A 84 3.14 -2.63 -13.51
N HIS A 85 2.73 -2.15 -12.32
CA HIS A 85 3.59 -1.39 -11.43
C HIS A 85 4.50 -2.29 -10.60
N ARG A 86 5.75 -2.48 -11.06
CA ARG A 86 6.76 -3.34 -10.41
C ARG A 86 7.02 -3.03 -8.93
N GLY A 87 6.85 -1.77 -8.53
CA GLY A 87 7.05 -1.35 -7.14
C GLY A 87 6.12 -2.02 -6.12
N PHE A 88 5.04 -2.68 -6.54
CA PHE A 88 4.19 -3.48 -5.64
C PHE A 88 4.91 -4.78 -5.25
N ALA A 89 5.33 -5.57 -6.25
CA ALA A 89 6.04 -6.81 -6.05
C ALA A 89 7.39 -6.60 -5.33
N GLU A 90 8.11 -5.52 -5.64
CA GLU A 90 9.36 -5.14 -4.94
C GLU A 90 9.15 -4.84 -3.46
N ARG A 91 7.94 -4.44 -3.06
CA ARG A 91 7.55 -4.16 -1.67
C ARG A 91 6.84 -5.34 -1.00
N GLY A 92 6.77 -6.50 -1.66
CA GLY A 92 6.12 -7.70 -1.15
C GLY A 92 4.61 -7.74 -1.36
N PHE A 93 4.04 -6.92 -2.24
CA PHE A 93 2.62 -6.94 -2.58
C PHE A 93 2.41 -7.62 -3.93
N ASP A 94 1.89 -8.84 -3.91
CA ASP A 94 1.76 -9.67 -5.11
C ASP A 94 0.32 -9.77 -5.55
N ILE A 95 0.02 -9.45 -6.81
CA ILE A 95 -1.32 -9.67 -7.34
C ILE A 95 -1.49 -11.16 -7.57
N ALA A 96 -2.32 -11.82 -6.75
CA ALA A 96 -2.57 -13.25 -6.84
C ALA A 96 -3.77 -13.54 -7.74
N ALA A 97 -4.80 -12.69 -7.69
CA ALA A 97 -6.02 -12.85 -8.45
C ALA A 97 -6.55 -11.51 -8.98
N ILE A 98 -7.13 -11.55 -10.18
CA ILE A 98 -7.76 -10.39 -10.83
C ILE A 98 -9.18 -10.78 -11.22
N PHE A 99 -10.16 -9.94 -10.88
CA PHE A 99 -11.57 -10.17 -11.19
C PHE A 99 -12.16 -9.00 -11.95
N ASP A 100 -13.01 -9.29 -12.93
CA ASP A 100 -13.85 -8.30 -13.62
C ASP A 100 -15.20 -8.94 -13.98
N ARG A 101 -16.19 -8.11 -14.30
CA ARG A 101 -17.51 -8.54 -14.77
C ARG A 101 -17.66 -8.46 -16.29
N ASP A 102 -16.70 -7.81 -16.96
CA ASP A 102 -16.71 -7.60 -18.40
C ASP A 102 -16.31 -8.89 -19.14
N PRO A 103 -17.22 -9.53 -19.89
CA PRO A 103 -16.95 -10.76 -20.63
C PRO A 103 -15.81 -10.62 -21.63
N GLU A 104 -15.55 -9.41 -22.15
CA GLU A 104 -14.45 -9.20 -23.09
C GLU A 104 -13.09 -9.33 -22.41
N LYS A 105 -13.00 -9.02 -21.10
CA LYS A 105 -11.75 -9.08 -20.34
C LYS A 105 -11.52 -10.43 -19.68
N ILE A 106 -12.58 -11.14 -19.32
CA ILE A 106 -12.48 -12.44 -18.65
C ILE A 106 -11.68 -13.41 -19.54
N GLY A 107 -10.72 -14.11 -18.94
CA GLY A 107 -9.77 -15.00 -19.59
C GLY A 107 -8.54 -14.31 -20.20
N GLN A 108 -8.52 -12.97 -20.30
CA GLN A 108 -7.34 -12.27 -20.82
C GLN A 108 -6.16 -12.34 -19.84
N PRO A 109 -4.93 -12.50 -20.33
CA PRO A 109 -3.73 -12.54 -19.48
C PRO A 109 -3.27 -11.13 -19.10
N TRP A 110 -3.16 -10.87 -17.81
CA TRP A 110 -2.69 -9.63 -17.21
C TRP A 110 -1.51 -9.92 -16.29
N ASN A 111 -0.29 -9.61 -16.78
CA ASN A 111 0.98 -9.89 -16.08
C ASN A 111 1.13 -11.33 -15.57
N GLY A 112 0.68 -12.30 -16.38
CA GLY A 112 0.73 -13.73 -16.04
C GLY A 112 -0.51 -14.29 -15.33
N HIS A 113 -1.47 -13.45 -14.92
CA HIS A 113 -2.72 -13.87 -14.30
C HIS A 113 -3.89 -13.73 -15.28
N ALA A 114 -4.72 -14.76 -15.41
CA ALA A 114 -5.96 -14.64 -16.19
C ALA A 114 -6.99 -13.85 -15.38
N VAL A 115 -7.67 -12.90 -16.02
CA VAL A 115 -8.81 -12.21 -15.41
C VAL A 115 -9.95 -13.21 -15.22
N ARG A 116 -10.45 -13.33 -13.99
CA ARG A 116 -11.55 -14.23 -13.63
C ARG A 116 -12.87 -13.49 -13.62
N ASP A 117 -13.96 -14.22 -13.81
CA ASP A 117 -15.29 -13.68 -13.63
C ASP A 117 -15.52 -13.34 -12.15
N ILE A 118 -16.09 -12.18 -11.87
CA ILE A 118 -16.38 -11.72 -10.51
C ILE A 118 -17.34 -12.65 -9.75
N SER A 119 -18.11 -13.49 -10.43
CA SER A 119 -18.95 -14.54 -9.81
C SER A 119 -18.13 -15.66 -9.16
N GLU A 120 -16.87 -15.83 -9.54
CA GLU A 120 -15.98 -16.83 -8.94
C GLU A 120 -15.28 -16.36 -7.66
N LEU A 121 -15.49 -15.09 -7.26
CA LEU A 121 -14.72 -14.43 -6.20
C LEU A 121 -14.70 -15.24 -4.89
N GLU A 122 -15.84 -15.71 -4.41
CA GLU A 122 -15.92 -16.45 -3.15
C GLU A 122 -15.21 -17.79 -3.23
N ALA A 123 -15.42 -18.53 -4.31
CA ALA A 123 -14.77 -19.83 -4.52
C ALA A 123 -13.25 -19.67 -4.62
N ALA A 124 -12.80 -18.66 -5.37
CA ALA A 124 -11.41 -18.33 -5.56
C ALA A 124 -10.70 -17.95 -4.25
N LEU A 125 -11.27 -17.00 -3.50
CA LEU A 125 -10.65 -16.47 -2.28
C LEU A 125 -10.85 -17.40 -1.08
N THR A 126 -11.75 -18.38 -1.16
CA THR A 126 -11.79 -19.48 -0.19
C THR A 126 -10.66 -20.48 -0.44
N ALA A 127 -10.39 -20.80 -1.71
CA ALA A 127 -9.32 -21.74 -2.08
C ALA A 127 -7.92 -21.14 -1.89
N GLU A 128 -7.77 -19.87 -2.23
CA GLU A 128 -6.52 -19.10 -2.11
C GLU A 128 -6.81 -17.79 -1.36
N PRO A 129 -6.80 -17.83 -0.01
CA PRO A 129 -7.13 -16.66 0.80
C PRO A 129 -6.16 -15.51 0.62
N VAL A 130 -6.71 -14.30 0.65
CA VAL A 130 -5.96 -13.04 0.63
C VAL A 130 -6.43 -12.15 1.77
N GLU A 131 -5.49 -11.43 2.40
CA GLU A 131 -5.81 -10.51 3.48
C GLU A 131 -6.10 -9.09 2.97
N ILE A 132 -5.62 -8.76 1.76
CA ILE A 132 -5.68 -7.42 1.18
C ILE A 132 -6.35 -7.48 -0.19
N ALA A 133 -7.29 -6.57 -0.44
CA ALA A 133 -7.90 -6.38 -1.75
C ALA A 133 -7.76 -4.93 -2.26
N VAL A 134 -7.76 -4.77 -3.57
CA VAL A 134 -7.74 -3.48 -4.25
C VAL A 134 -9.02 -3.35 -5.07
N ILE A 135 -9.83 -2.33 -4.80
CA ILE A 135 -11.07 -2.05 -5.53
C ILE A 135 -10.81 -0.90 -6.50
N THR A 136 -10.97 -1.17 -7.78
CA THR A 136 -10.85 -0.18 -8.88
C THR A 136 -12.09 -0.17 -9.77
N THR A 137 -13.24 -0.55 -9.19
CA THR A 137 -14.54 -0.57 -9.85
C THR A 137 -15.16 0.84 -9.91
N PRO A 138 -16.21 1.02 -10.73
CA PRO A 138 -17.10 2.17 -10.60
C PRO A 138 -17.75 2.24 -9.20
N ALA A 139 -18.24 3.43 -8.83
CA ALA A 139 -18.76 3.72 -7.49
C ALA A 139 -19.99 2.88 -7.11
N ASP A 140 -20.88 2.63 -8.06
CA ASP A 140 -22.12 1.87 -7.88
C ASP A 140 -21.88 0.40 -7.53
N ALA A 141 -20.77 -0.18 -7.99
CA ALA A 141 -20.39 -1.56 -7.71
C ALA A 141 -19.51 -1.72 -6.46
N ALA A 142 -18.85 -0.66 -6.01
CA ALA A 142 -17.76 -0.75 -5.04
C ALA A 142 -18.20 -1.30 -3.67
N GLN A 143 -19.35 -0.86 -3.16
CA GLN A 143 -19.87 -1.33 -1.86
C GLN A 143 -20.19 -2.82 -1.89
N ALA A 144 -20.95 -3.28 -2.91
CA ALA A 144 -21.30 -4.68 -3.04
C ALA A 144 -20.08 -5.59 -3.19
N VAL A 145 -19.02 -5.11 -3.86
CA VAL A 145 -17.74 -5.82 -3.93
C VAL A 145 -17.06 -5.86 -2.57
N ALA A 146 -17.02 -4.74 -1.83
CA ALA A 146 -16.43 -4.67 -0.50
C ALA A 146 -17.11 -5.66 0.46
N ASP A 147 -18.44 -5.71 0.47
CA ASP A 147 -19.21 -6.62 1.33
C ASP A 147 -18.84 -8.09 1.06
N ARG A 148 -18.70 -8.47 -0.21
CA ARG A 148 -18.29 -9.83 -0.62
C ARG A 148 -16.87 -10.15 -0.19
N LEU A 149 -15.94 -9.20 -0.36
CA LEU A 149 -14.54 -9.35 0.09
C LEU A 149 -14.46 -9.54 1.62
N VAL A 150 -15.22 -8.75 2.37
CA VAL A 150 -15.29 -8.87 3.84
C VAL A 150 -15.86 -10.23 4.24
N ALA A 151 -16.90 -10.71 3.57
CA ALA A 151 -17.52 -12.00 3.85
C ALA A 151 -16.56 -13.19 3.67
N VAL A 152 -15.58 -13.09 2.77
CA VAL A 152 -14.56 -14.12 2.53
C VAL A 152 -13.28 -13.91 3.36
N GLY A 153 -13.28 -12.94 4.28
CA GLY A 153 -12.22 -12.75 5.26
C GLY A 153 -11.16 -11.71 4.93
N VAL A 154 -11.34 -10.90 3.88
CA VAL A 154 -10.43 -9.78 3.58
C VAL A 154 -10.46 -8.76 4.74
N LYS A 155 -9.29 -8.34 5.20
CA LYS A 155 -9.12 -7.43 6.35
C LYS A 155 -8.62 -6.04 5.98
N ALA A 156 -8.07 -5.86 4.78
CA ALA A 156 -7.65 -4.55 4.29
C ALA A 156 -8.10 -4.30 2.84
N ILE A 157 -8.61 -3.11 2.58
CA ILE A 157 -9.08 -2.70 1.25
C ILE A 157 -8.42 -1.38 0.86
N LEU A 158 -7.71 -1.37 -0.27
CA LEU A 158 -7.28 -0.17 -0.97
C LEU A 158 -8.35 0.22 -1.99
N ASN A 159 -9.08 1.29 -1.72
CA ASN A 159 -10.24 1.70 -2.51
C ASN A 159 -9.91 2.88 -3.42
N PHE A 160 -9.97 2.66 -4.74
CA PHE A 160 -9.89 3.71 -5.77
C PHE A 160 -11.26 4.14 -6.30
N ALA A 161 -12.34 3.47 -5.90
CA ALA A 161 -13.67 3.90 -6.29
C ALA A 161 -14.00 5.24 -5.60
N PRO A 162 -14.66 6.19 -6.29
CA PRO A 162 -14.94 7.52 -5.75
C PRO A 162 -16.17 7.51 -4.82
N VAL A 163 -16.16 6.59 -3.85
CA VAL A 163 -17.23 6.40 -2.85
C VAL A 163 -16.61 5.94 -1.54
N LYS A 164 -17.19 6.38 -0.43
CA LYS A 164 -16.84 5.85 0.90
C LYS A 164 -17.46 4.46 1.05
N LEU A 165 -16.65 3.49 1.44
CA LEU A 165 -17.13 2.14 1.77
C LEU A 165 -17.58 2.10 3.22
N ASP A 166 -18.70 1.44 3.46
CA ASP A 166 -19.18 1.07 4.80
C ASP A 166 -18.74 -0.37 5.09
N VAL A 167 -17.87 -0.56 6.08
CA VAL A 167 -17.32 -1.88 6.41
C VAL A 167 -17.26 -2.03 7.94
N PRO A 168 -17.21 -3.27 8.46
CA PRO A 168 -17.00 -3.52 9.88
C PRO A 168 -15.71 -2.90 10.44
N GLU A 169 -15.68 -2.62 11.75
CA GLU A 169 -14.55 -1.94 12.41
C GLU A 169 -13.23 -2.73 12.33
N ASP A 170 -13.28 -4.05 12.18
CA ASP A 170 -12.09 -4.90 12.03
C ASP A 170 -11.52 -4.93 10.61
N VAL A 171 -12.13 -4.19 9.67
CA VAL A 171 -11.68 -4.07 8.27
C VAL A 171 -11.10 -2.67 8.04
N THR A 172 -9.83 -2.61 7.63
CA THR A 172 -9.17 -1.34 7.33
C THR A 172 -9.43 -0.93 5.89
N VAL A 173 -9.95 0.27 5.67
CA VAL A 173 -10.12 0.84 4.31
C VAL A 173 -9.23 2.06 4.14
N LYS A 174 -8.40 2.04 3.09
CA LYS A 174 -7.66 3.21 2.63
C LYS A 174 -8.23 3.68 1.30
N ALA A 175 -8.91 4.81 1.30
CA ALA A 175 -9.36 5.46 0.08
C ALA A 175 -8.21 6.22 -0.62
N VAL A 176 -8.14 6.12 -1.94
CA VAL A 176 -7.23 6.87 -2.81
C VAL A 176 -8.05 7.79 -3.68
N ASN A 177 -7.90 9.10 -3.50
CA ASN A 177 -8.57 10.12 -4.31
C ASN A 177 -7.54 11.09 -4.90
N LEU A 178 -7.10 10.80 -6.12
CA LEU A 178 -6.08 11.61 -6.80
C LEU A 178 -6.53 13.05 -7.06
N ALA A 179 -7.83 13.31 -7.22
CA ALA A 179 -8.35 14.66 -7.42
C ALA A 179 -8.19 15.49 -6.14
N LEU A 180 -8.50 14.91 -4.98
CA LEU A 180 -8.30 15.57 -3.68
C LEU A 180 -6.82 15.89 -3.44
N GLU A 181 -5.89 15.01 -3.84
CA GLU A 181 -4.45 15.29 -3.75
C GLU A 181 -4.05 16.51 -4.60
N LEU A 182 -4.66 16.68 -5.79
CA LEU A 182 -4.42 17.86 -6.62
C LEU A 182 -5.02 19.14 -6.02
N GLU A 183 -6.17 19.06 -5.35
CA GLU A 183 -6.76 20.20 -4.63
C GLU A 183 -5.83 20.70 -3.52
N VAL A 184 -5.18 19.79 -2.77
CA VAL A 184 -4.17 20.14 -1.76
C VAL A 184 -2.99 20.89 -2.38
N LEU A 185 -2.52 20.44 -3.55
CA LEU A 185 -1.44 21.13 -4.27
C LEU A 185 -1.88 22.51 -4.77
N SER A 186 -3.11 22.64 -5.27
CA SER A 186 -3.69 23.93 -5.67
C SER A 186 -3.72 24.92 -4.50
N TYR A 187 -4.21 24.48 -3.35
CA TYR A 187 -4.22 25.28 -2.12
C TYR A 187 -2.81 25.74 -1.72
N ALA A 188 -1.83 24.84 -1.77
CA ALA A 188 -0.43 25.18 -1.47
C ALA A 188 0.19 26.19 -2.44
N LEU A 189 -0.34 26.33 -3.67
CA LEU A 189 0.07 27.36 -4.61
C LEU A 189 -0.61 28.70 -4.35
N THR A 190 -1.87 28.70 -3.92
CA THR A 190 -2.63 29.93 -3.62
C THR A 190 -2.33 30.55 -2.26
N ASN A 191 -1.79 29.76 -1.32
CA ASN A 191 -1.60 30.15 0.08
C ASN A 191 -0.11 30.12 0.52
N ARG A 192 0.80 30.52 -0.36
CA ARG A 192 2.22 30.68 -0.02
C ARG A 192 2.52 31.94 0.77
#